data_AF-A0A847H7Y3-F1
#
_entry.id   AF-A0A847H7Y3-F1
#
_cell.length_a   1.000
_cell.length_b   1.000
_cell.length_c   1.000
_cell.angle_alpha   90.00
_cell.angle_beta   90.00
_cell.angle_gamma   90.00
#
_symmetry.space_group_name_H-M   'P 1'
#
loop_
_entity.id
_entity.type
_entity.pdbx_description
1 polymer ?
#
loop_
_entity_poly.entity_id
_entity_poly.type
_entity_poly.pdbx_seq_one_letter_code
_entity_poly.pdbx_strand_id
1 'polypeptide(L)'
;MAVWVYLLLNATHAEYDGIFKGKRVTLRPGQLIVGRKSIATFLKINESKVQRILKSFKIEHQIEQQASNQNRLITILNWDMYQGNEQQNEQRVNNERTTSEQRVNTNKNDKNDKNDKKYKIIRSPIEIAIDDFKEFRKKIKKPMTD
;
A
#
# COMPACT_ATOMS: atom_id res chain seq x y z
N MET A 1 -16.41 -1.05 3.58
CA MET A 1 -14.97 -1.00 3.91
C MET A 1 -14.07 -1.59 2.84
N ALA A 2 -14.11 -2.90 2.54
CA ALA A 2 -13.12 -3.54 1.64
C ALA A 2 -12.90 -2.87 0.27
N VAL A 3 -13.97 -2.41 -0.39
CA VAL A 3 -13.85 -1.69 -1.68
C VAL A 3 -13.13 -0.35 -1.53
N TRP A 4 -13.34 0.39 -0.42
CA TRP A 4 -12.67 1.67 -0.19
C TRP A 4 -11.16 1.48 -0.03
N VAL A 5 -10.76 0.52 0.82
CA VAL A 5 -9.34 0.16 1.00
C VAL A 5 -8.71 -0.28 -0.31
N TYR A 6 -9.43 -1.08 -1.11
CA TYR A 6 -8.97 -1.48 -2.44
C TYR A 6 -8.71 -0.25 -3.34
N LEU A 7 -9.61 0.74 -3.37
CA LEU A 7 -9.41 1.94 -4.17
C LEU A 7 -8.18 2.72 -3.72
N LEU A 8 -8.02 2.94 -2.40
CA LEU A 8 -6.86 3.66 -1.86
C LEU A 8 -5.53 2.98 -2.21
N LEU A 9 -5.47 1.65 -2.12
CA LEU A 9 -4.23 0.89 -2.40
C LEU A 9 -3.90 0.76 -3.90
N ASN A 10 -4.90 0.86 -4.78
CA ASN A 10 -4.72 0.68 -6.23
C ASN A 10 -4.73 2.00 -7.00
N ALA A 11 -5.02 3.11 -6.33
CA ALA A 11 -4.86 4.44 -6.92
C ALA A 11 -3.38 4.72 -7.20
N THR A 12 -3.11 5.44 -8.29
CA THR A 12 -1.75 5.84 -8.64
C THR A 12 -1.23 6.85 -7.60
N HIS A 13 0.02 6.71 -7.16
CA HIS A 13 0.66 7.64 -6.22
C HIS A 13 1.50 8.72 -6.92
N ALA A 14 1.77 8.53 -8.22
CA ALA A 14 2.47 9.46 -9.09
C ALA A 14 1.80 9.43 -10.48
N GLU A 15 2.18 10.37 -11.35
CA GLU A 15 1.66 10.38 -12.72
C GLU A 15 2.03 9.10 -13.48
N TYR A 16 1.06 8.50 -14.15
CA TYR A 16 1.22 7.24 -14.87
C TYR A 16 0.33 7.20 -16.11
N ASP A 17 0.89 6.83 -17.24
CA ASP A 17 0.14 6.69 -18.48
C ASP A 17 -0.61 5.35 -18.54
N GLY A 18 -1.93 5.42 -18.69
CA GLY A 18 -2.81 4.27 -18.86
C GLY A 18 -3.61 4.34 -20.17
N ILE A 19 -4.27 3.24 -20.51
CA ILE A 19 -5.22 3.19 -21.63
C ILE A 19 -6.64 3.21 -21.07
N PHE A 20 -7.41 4.24 -21.43
CA PHE A 20 -8.83 4.35 -21.11
C PHE A 20 -9.64 4.64 -22.37
N LYS A 21 -10.70 3.87 -22.63
CA LYS A 21 -11.53 3.99 -23.85
C LYS A 21 -10.72 3.93 -25.16
N GLY A 22 -9.66 3.11 -25.19
CA GLY A 22 -8.78 2.97 -26.35
C GLY A 22 -7.87 4.18 -26.61
N LYS A 23 -7.82 5.16 -25.70
CA LYS A 23 -6.94 6.32 -25.77
C LYS A 23 -5.94 6.30 -24.63
N ARG A 24 -4.73 6.80 -24.89
CA ARG A 24 -3.72 7.04 -23.85
C ARG A 24 -4.19 8.21 -22.99
N VAL A 25 -4.23 8.01 -21.68
CA VAL A 25 -4.58 9.02 -20.68
C VAL A 25 -3.51 9.03 -19.60
N THR A 26 -3.07 10.22 -19.19
CA THR A 26 -2.17 10.37 -18.04
C THR A 26 -3.01 10.41 -16.78
N LEU A 27 -2.85 9.41 -15.92
CA LEU A 27 -3.48 9.33 -14.61
C LEU A 27 -2.70 10.18 -13.62
N ARG A 28 -3.41 10.95 -12.82
CA ARG A 28 -2.87 11.76 -11.72
C ARG A 28 -2.90 10.98 -10.40
N PRO A 29 -2.15 11.39 -9.37
CA PRO A 29 -2.29 10.81 -8.04
C PRO A 29 -3.74 10.73 -7.57
N GLY A 30 -4.13 9.60 -6.98
CA GLY A 30 -5.52 9.34 -6.56
C GLY A 30 -6.44 8.83 -7.66
N GLN A 31 -5.94 8.60 -8.89
CA GLN A 31 -6.73 8.05 -9.99
C GLN A 31 -6.40 6.57 -10.24
N LEU A 32 -7.39 5.83 -10.77
CA LEU A 32 -7.18 4.45 -11.24
C LEU A 32 -8.16 4.07 -12.34
N ILE A 33 -7.71 3.19 -13.24
CA ILE A 33 -8.55 2.55 -14.23
C ILE A 33 -8.85 1.13 -13.75
N VAL A 34 -10.12 0.84 -13.47
CA VAL A 34 -10.51 -0.45 -12.91
C VAL A 34 -11.89 -0.91 -13.40
N GLY A 35 -12.06 -2.23 -13.51
CA GLY A 35 -13.34 -2.86 -13.83
C GLY A 35 -14.13 -3.27 -12.58
N ARG A 36 -15.45 -3.28 -12.68
CA ARG A 36 -16.31 -3.85 -11.62
C ARG A 36 -15.99 -5.34 -11.38
N LYS A 37 -15.79 -6.08 -12.46
CA LYS A 37 -15.41 -7.51 -12.45
C LYS A 37 -14.10 -7.75 -11.70
N SER A 38 -13.06 -6.94 -11.97
CA SER A 38 -11.76 -7.11 -11.32
C SER A 38 -11.83 -6.89 -9.81
N ILE A 39 -12.55 -5.86 -9.35
CA ILE A 39 -12.78 -5.62 -7.92
C ILE A 39 -13.54 -6.79 -7.29
N ALA A 40 -14.60 -7.26 -7.95
CA ALA A 40 -15.44 -8.35 -7.49
C ALA A 40 -14.65 -9.65 -7.31
N THR A 41 -13.83 -10.01 -8.30
CA THR A 41 -12.95 -11.18 -8.26
C THR A 41 -11.89 -11.05 -7.16
N PHE A 42 -11.21 -9.89 -7.07
CA PHE A 42 -10.16 -9.68 -6.08
C PHE A 42 -10.69 -9.78 -4.64
N LEU A 43 -11.84 -9.15 -4.38
CA LEU A 43 -12.45 -9.13 -3.05
C LEU A 43 -13.39 -10.32 -2.77
N LYS A 44 -13.59 -11.21 -3.75
CA LYS A 44 -14.54 -12.34 -3.68
C LYS A 44 -15.96 -11.91 -3.26
N ILE A 45 -16.47 -10.84 -3.86
CA ILE A 45 -17.83 -10.32 -3.62
C ILE A 45 -18.60 -10.17 -4.94
N ASN A 46 -19.93 -10.13 -4.85
CA ASN A 46 -20.79 -9.96 -6.03
C ASN A 46 -20.52 -8.63 -6.75
N GLU A 47 -20.49 -8.67 -8.08
CA GLU A 47 -20.36 -7.49 -8.95
C GLU A 47 -21.44 -6.43 -8.65
N SER A 48 -22.69 -6.86 -8.43
CA SER A 48 -23.79 -5.97 -8.07
C SER A 48 -23.54 -5.22 -6.76
N LYS A 49 -22.85 -5.85 -5.80
CA LYS A 49 -22.46 -5.22 -4.52
C LYS A 49 -21.38 -4.16 -4.76
N VAL A 50 -20.36 -4.46 -5.57
CA VAL A 50 -19.35 -3.46 -5.99
C VAL A 50 -20.02 -2.26 -6.64
N GLN A 51 -20.96 -2.49 -7.56
CA GLN A 51 -21.70 -1.42 -8.23
C GLN A 51 -22.44 -0.51 -7.25
N ARG A 52 -23.17 -1.10 -6.28
CA ARG A 52 -23.90 -0.34 -5.27
C ARG A 52 -22.95 0.51 -4.42
N ILE A 53 -21.85 -0.07 -3.97
CA ILE A 53 -20.84 0.63 -3.15
C ILE A 53 -20.21 1.79 -3.92
N LEU A 54 -19.76 1.58 -5.17
CA LEU A 54 -19.21 2.67 -5.99
C LEU A 54 -20.24 3.77 -6.28
N LYS A 55 -21.53 3.43 -6.36
CA LYS A 55 -22.61 4.43 -6.49
C LYS A 55 -22.75 5.24 -5.19
N SER A 56 -22.72 4.60 -4.03
CA SER A 56 -22.74 5.28 -2.72
C SER A 56 -21.57 6.25 -2.57
N PHE A 57 -20.33 5.81 -2.86
CA PHE A 57 -19.15 6.68 -2.79
C PHE A 57 -19.24 7.90 -3.71
N LYS A 58 -19.87 7.77 -4.89
CA LYS A 58 -20.12 8.90 -5.77
C LYS A 58 -21.14 9.87 -5.18
N ILE A 59 -22.24 9.36 -4.61
CA ILE A 59 -23.29 10.19 -3.98
C ILE A 59 -22.75 10.93 -2.76
N GLU A 60 -21.90 10.27 -1.98
CA GLU A 60 -21.23 10.82 -0.80
C GLU A 60 -20.03 11.72 -1.15
N HIS A 61 -19.77 11.99 -2.43
CA HIS A 61 -18.65 12.82 -2.90
C HIS A 61 -17.27 12.35 -2.39
N GLN A 62 -17.09 11.03 -2.24
CA GLN A 62 -15.78 10.43 -1.95
C GLN A 62 -14.99 10.14 -3.22
N ILE A 63 -15.70 9.84 -4.32
CA ILE A 63 -15.08 9.58 -5.63
C ILE A 63 -15.84 10.28 -6.75
N GLU A 64 -15.11 10.61 -7.81
CA GLU A 64 -15.67 10.77 -9.14
C GLU A 64 -15.42 9.50 -9.96
N GLN A 65 -16.30 9.23 -10.93
CA GLN A 65 -16.10 8.12 -11.86
C GLN A 65 -16.60 8.43 -13.26
N GLN A 66 -15.83 8.01 -14.26
CA GLN A 66 -16.21 7.98 -15.66
C GLN A 66 -16.31 6.52 -16.10
N ALA A 67 -17.50 6.11 -16.56
CA ALA A 67 -17.71 4.75 -17.02
C ALA A 67 -17.37 4.58 -18.52
N SER A 68 -16.92 3.37 -18.85
CA SER A 68 -16.79 2.82 -20.20
C SER A 68 -17.48 1.45 -20.24
N ASN A 69 -17.58 0.86 -21.43
CA ASN A 69 -18.18 -0.47 -21.64
C ASN A 69 -17.38 -1.58 -20.91
N GLN A 70 -16.08 -1.39 -20.74
CA GLN A 70 -15.18 -2.41 -20.17
C GLN A 70 -14.72 -2.07 -18.73
N ASN A 71 -14.39 -0.81 -18.47
CA ASN A 71 -13.76 -0.36 -17.23
C ASN A 71 -14.24 1.05 -16.84
N ARG A 72 -13.68 1.59 -15.77
CA ARG A 72 -13.98 2.93 -15.25
C ARG A 72 -12.70 3.63 -14.87
N LEU A 73 -12.65 4.92 -15.13
CA LEU A 73 -11.70 5.82 -14.51
C LEU A 73 -12.34 6.32 -13.22
N ILE A 74 -11.71 6.04 -12.09
CA ILE A 74 -12.12 6.51 -10.76
C ILE A 74 -11.10 7.55 -10.30
N THR A 75 -11.58 8.66 -9.76
CA THR A 75 -10.78 9.68 -9.07
C THR A 75 -11.20 9.70 -7.62
N ILE A 76 -10.27 9.49 -6.70
CA ILE A 76 -10.51 9.66 -5.26
C ILE A 76 -10.43 11.15 -4.94
N LEU A 77 -11.51 11.70 -4.41
CA LEU A 77 -11.56 13.11 -4.00
C LEU A 77 -10.80 13.30 -2.69
N ASN A 78 -10.16 14.45 -2.50
CA ASN A 78 -9.31 14.74 -1.33
C ASN A 78 -8.19 13.71 -1.11
N TRP A 79 -7.61 13.17 -2.19
CA TRP A 79 -6.54 12.16 -2.16
C TRP A 79 -5.42 12.49 -1.17
N ASP A 80 -4.96 13.74 -1.19
CA ASP A 80 -3.84 14.20 -0.35
C ASP A 80 -4.13 14.07 1.15
N MET A 81 -5.39 14.18 1.58
CA MET A 81 -5.77 13.99 2.99
C MET A 81 -5.57 12.54 3.45
N TYR A 82 -5.68 11.57 2.52
CA TYR A 82 -5.50 10.16 2.82
C TYR A 82 -4.03 9.71 2.72
N GLN A 83 -3.21 10.43 1.95
CA GLN A 83 -1.78 10.15 1.81
C GLN A 83 -0.91 10.96 2.77
N GLY A 84 -1.49 11.97 3.42
CA GLY A 84 -0.80 12.80 4.39
C GLY A 84 -0.31 12.01 5.61
N ASN A 85 0.89 12.38 6.06
CA ASN A 85 1.53 12.01 7.33
C ASN A 85 2.28 10.67 7.45
N GLU A 86 2.73 10.04 6.37
CA GLU A 86 3.77 9.00 6.51
C GLU A 86 5.08 9.60 7.02
N GLN A 87 5.55 10.73 6.49
CA GLN A 87 6.87 11.27 6.88
C GLN A 87 6.94 11.77 8.35
N GLN A 88 5.86 12.35 8.89
CA GLN A 88 5.78 12.70 10.32
C GLN A 88 5.57 11.47 11.21
N ASN A 89 4.77 10.47 10.79
CA ASN A 89 4.58 9.27 11.59
C ASN A 89 5.83 8.40 11.58
N GLU A 90 6.53 8.26 10.45
CA GLU A 90 7.82 7.58 10.36
C GLU A 90 8.89 8.30 11.18
N GLN A 91 8.98 9.64 11.11
CA GLN A 91 9.90 10.38 11.98
C GLN A 91 9.55 10.27 13.46
N ARG A 92 8.26 10.29 13.84
CA ARG A 92 7.83 10.10 15.23
C ARG A 92 8.13 8.69 15.72
N VAL A 93 7.78 7.66 14.94
CA VAL A 93 8.04 6.25 15.28
C VAL A 93 9.55 5.97 15.31
N ASN A 94 10.33 6.56 14.40
CA ASN A 94 11.79 6.45 14.41
C ASN A 94 12.40 7.14 15.63
N ASN A 95 11.94 8.34 15.99
CA ASN A 95 12.38 9.04 17.20
C ASN A 95 12.01 8.28 18.47
N GLU A 96 10.80 7.73 18.57
CA GLU A 96 10.40 6.90 19.71
C GLU A 96 11.24 5.63 19.81
N ARG A 97 11.59 5.02 18.66
CA ARG A 97 12.48 3.85 18.61
C ARG A 97 13.91 4.20 19.06
N THR A 98 14.49 5.27 18.54
CA THR A 98 15.84 5.72 18.94
C THR A 98 15.89 6.21 20.39
N THR A 99 14.83 6.85 20.90
CA THR A 99 14.78 7.31 22.30
C THR A 99 14.59 6.13 23.27
N SER A 100 13.80 5.12 22.89
CA SER A 100 13.67 3.87 23.65
C SER A 100 15.00 3.11 23.69
N GLU A 101 15.67 2.97 22.54
CA GLU A 101 16.98 2.29 22.43
C GLU A 101 18.09 3.05 23.20
N GLN A 102 18.10 4.39 23.21
CA GLN A 102 19.06 5.18 24.00
C GLN A 102 18.84 5.09 25.52
N ARG A 103 17.58 4.97 25.98
CA ARG A 103 17.28 4.78 27.41
C ARG A 103 17.67 3.40 27.92
N VAL A 104 17.63 2.37 27.07
CA VAL A 104 18.11 1.02 27.42
C VAL A 104 19.64 0.95 27.45
N ASN A 105 20.34 1.77 26.65
CA ASN A 105 21.81 1.77 26.57
C ASN A 105 22.53 2.66 27.59
N THR A 106 21.82 3.39 28.46
CA THR A 106 22.48 4.23 29.48
C THR A 106 22.16 3.69 30.86
N ASN A 107 22.64 2.48 31.17
CA ASN A 107 22.77 2.05 32.55
C ASN A 107 24.02 1.19 32.76
N LYS A 108 24.95 1.76 33.53
CA LYS A 108 26.06 1.16 34.28
C LYS A 108 27.27 0.58 33.52
N ASN A 109 28.33 1.37 33.57
CA ASN A 109 29.57 1.08 34.30
C ASN A 109 29.93 -0.40 34.55
N ASP A 110 31.04 -0.77 33.94
CA ASP A 110 32.16 -1.60 34.42
C ASP A 110 32.07 -3.14 34.54
N LYS A 111 33.05 -3.74 33.85
CA LYS A 111 33.74 -5.04 34.03
C LYS A 111 33.10 -6.33 33.48
N ASN A 112 33.50 -6.62 32.24
CA ASN A 112 34.21 -7.83 31.78
C ASN A 112 33.86 -9.17 32.45
N ASP A 113 33.15 -10.07 31.74
CA ASP A 113 33.59 -11.47 31.63
C ASP A 113 32.90 -12.24 30.47
N LYS A 114 33.64 -13.20 29.92
CA LYS A 114 33.36 -14.01 28.73
C LYS A 114 32.11 -14.90 28.88
N ASN A 115 31.29 -15.03 27.82
CA ASN A 115 30.78 -16.35 27.38
C ASN A 115 29.95 -16.30 26.08
N ASP A 116 30.23 -17.25 25.20
CA ASP A 116 29.53 -17.57 23.96
C ASP A 116 28.03 -17.80 24.16
N LYS A 117 27.17 -16.91 23.65
CA LYS A 117 25.78 -17.25 23.32
C LYS A 117 25.37 -16.59 22.01
N LYS A 118 25.20 -17.45 21.00
CA LYS A 118 24.66 -17.18 19.67
C LYS A 118 23.23 -16.61 19.80
N TYR A 119 23.09 -15.29 19.80
CA TYR A 119 21.78 -14.63 19.79
C TYR A 119 21.09 -14.91 18.44
N LYS A 120 20.02 -15.72 18.46
CA LYS A 120 19.06 -15.76 17.34
C LYS A 120 18.40 -14.39 17.27
N ILE A 121 18.72 -13.62 16.24
CA ILE A 121 18.01 -12.38 15.90
C ILE A 121 16.56 -12.78 15.62
N ILE A 122 15.66 -12.52 16.57
CA ILE A 122 14.22 -12.70 16.37
C ILE A 122 13.79 -11.54 15.46
N ARG A 123 13.77 -11.81 14.16
CA ARG A 123 13.26 -10.86 13.16
C ARG A 123 11.78 -10.61 13.43
N SER A 124 11.36 -9.35 13.34
CA SER A 124 9.94 -9.04 13.50
C SER A 124 9.15 -9.64 12.33
N PRO A 125 7.86 -10.00 12.51
CA PRO A 125 7.02 -10.52 11.42
C PRO A 125 6.98 -9.60 10.19
N ILE A 126 7.16 -8.29 10.41
CA ILE A 126 7.20 -7.27 9.36
C ILE A 126 8.49 -7.37 8.53
N GLU A 127 9.65 -7.54 9.18
CA GLU A 127 10.93 -7.71 8.49
C GLU A 127 10.93 -8.97 7.62
N ILE A 128 10.33 -10.05 8.13
CA ILE A 128 10.16 -11.30 7.37
C ILE A 128 9.28 -11.05 6.14
N ALA A 129 8.13 -10.40 6.31
CA ALA A 129 7.22 -10.10 5.20
C ALA A 129 7.84 -9.18 4.13
N ILE A 130 8.67 -8.22 4.55
CA ILE A 130 9.38 -7.31 3.64
C ILE A 130 10.45 -8.08 2.84
N ASP A 131 11.21 -8.95 3.48
CA ASP A 131 12.22 -9.78 2.82
C ASP A 131 11.57 -10.77 1.84
N ASP A 132 10.49 -11.42 2.24
CA ASP A 132 9.70 -12.32 1.40
C ASP A 132 9.18 -11.60 0.15
N PHE A 133 8.66 -10.37 0.31
CA PHE A 133 8.19 -9.55 -0.80
C PHE A 133 9.33 -9.15 -1.75
N LYS A 134 10.50 -8.76 -1.20
CA LYS A 134 11.69 -8.44 -2.00
C LYS A 134 12.17 -9.65 -2.81
N GLU A 135 12.14 -10.85 -2.22
CA GLU A 135 12.54 -12.09 -2.88
C GLU A 135 11.54 -12.50 -3.97
N PHE A 136 10.24 -12.42 -3.69
CA PHE A 136 9.18 -12.62 -4.68
C PHE A 136 9.35 -11.67 -5.88
N ARG A 137 9.63 -10.39 -5.63
CA ARG A 137 9.83 -9.35 -6.66
C ARG A 137 11.11 -9.57 -7.49
N LYS A 138 12.13 -10.22 -6.93
CA LYS A 138 13.30 -10.67 -7.71
C LYS A 138 12.94 -11.83 -8.63
N LYS A 139 12.11 -12.77 -8.18
CA LYS A 139 11.71 -13.95 -8.97
C LYS A 139 10.88 -13.58 -10.20
N ILE A 140 9.97 -12.63 -10.09
CA ILE A 140 9.15 -12.14 -11.22
C ILE A 140 9.94 -11.31 -12.25
N LYS A 141 11.13 -10.80 -11.89
CA LYS A 141 11.98 -9.98 -12.77
C LYS A 141 13.10 -10.78 -13.46
N LYS A 142 13.25 -12.07 -13.16
CA LYS A 142 14.21 -12.92 -13.86
C LYS A 142 13.66 -13.22 -15.28
N PRO A 143 14.48 -13.13 -16.34
CA PRO A 143 14.07 -13.61 -17.65
C PRO A 143 13.74 -15.11 -17.57
N MET A 144 12.76 -15.57 -18.34
CA MET A 144 12.57 -17.01 -18.55
C MET A 144 13.84 -17.55 -19.17
N THR A 145 14.58 -18.37 -18.43
CA THR A 145 15.62 -19.21 -19.00
C THR A 145 14.90 -20.40 -19.63
N ASP A 146 15.12 -20.61 -20.93
CA ASP A 146 14.61 -21.78 -21.68
C ASP A 146 15.21 -23.10 -21.16
#